data_AF-A0A3D4A5F4-F1
#
_entry.id   AF-A0A3D4A5F4-F1
#
_cell.length_a   1.000
_cell.length_b   1.000
_cell.length_c   1.000
_cell.angle_alpha   90.00
_cell.angle_beta   90.00
_cell.angle_gamma   90.00
#
_symmetry.space_group_name_H-M   'P 1'
#
loop_
_entity.id
_entity.type
_entity.pdbx_description
1 polymer ?
#
loop_
_entity_poly.entity_id
_entity_poly.type
_entity_poly.pdbx_seq_one_letter_code
_entity_poly.pdbx_strand_id
1 'polypeptide(L)'
;NGVKPGSILPIAGHKGYALSIIIEMMAGALTGGSCTNPDKADRLANGMLTIVMDRSAFMSEDEFYDEVSRYVDYVKSSAPIREGAEIIVPGEFEARTRDERNANGIELAATTMLQINEVCQRYNLDVPFTVEG
;
A
#
# COMPACT_ATOMS: atom_id res chain seq x y z
N ASN A 1 23.99 -7.41 27.72
CA ASN A 1 23.19 -8.38 26.95
C ASN A 1 21.93 -7.69 26.44
N GLY A 2 22.04 -6.96 25.33
CA GLY A 2 20.92 -6.19 24.77
C GLY A 2 19.91 -7.11 24.10
N VAL A 3 18.63 -6.73 24.14
CA VAL A 3 17.55 -7.40 23.40
C VAL A 3 17.96 -7.51 21.94
N LYS A 4 17.97 -8.73 21.38
CA LYS A 4 18.20 -8.91 19.94
C LYS A 4 17.04 -8.24 19.20
N PRO A 5 17.31 -7.45 18.14
CA PRO A 5 16.24 -6.86 17.35
C PRO A 5 15.32 -7.95 16.79
N GLY A 6 14.01 -7.70 16.83
CA GLY A 6 13.01 -8.59 16.23
C GLY A 6 13.00 -8.50 14.70
N SER A 7 12.18 -9.34 14.06
CA SER A 7 11.96 -9.31 12.61
C SER A 7 10.47 -9.45 12.29
N ILE A 8 10.05 -8.87 11.17
CA ILE A 8 8.70 -9.04 10.63
C ILE A 8 8.64 -10.39 9.93
N LEU A 9 7.54 -11.13 10.12
CA LEU A 9 7.31 -12.41 9.45
C LEU A 9 6.62 -12.20 8.09
N PRO A 10 6.93 -13.03 7.07
CA PRO A 10 6.18 -13.03 5.82
C PRO A 10 4.72 -13.44 6.05
N ILE A 11 3.80 -12.82 5.30
CA ILE A 11 2.39 -13.23 5.25
C ILE A 11 2.27 -14.70 4.81
N ALA A 12 1.32 -15.46 5.33
CA ALA A 12 1.06 -16.84 4.90
C ALA A 12 2.30 -17.79 4.92
N GLY A 13 3.28 -17.51 5.79
CA GLY A 13 4.45 -18.37 6.01
C GLY A 13 5.31 -18.56 4.76
N HIS A 14 5.58 -19.82 4.40
CA HIS A 14 6.46 -20.15 3.28
C HIS A 14 5.97 -19.62 1.92
N LYS A 15 4.65 -19.40 1.76
CA LYS A 15 4.09 -18.81 0.54
C LYS A 15 4.43 -17.33 0.40
N GLY A 16 4.30 -16.54 1.47
CA GLY A 16 4.71 -15.14 1.43
C GLY A 16 6.23 -14.99 1.38
N TYR A 17 6.99 -15.88 2.02
CA TYR A 17 8.45 -15.89 1.86
C TYR A 17 8.86 -16.08 0.39
N ALA A 18 8.29 -17.09 -0.29
CA ALA A 18 8.58 -17.32 -1.70
C ALA A 18 8.18 -16.11 -2.57
N LEU A 19 7.02 -15.51 -2.29
CA LEU A 19 6.58 -14.29 -2.98
C LEU A 19 7.55 -13.12 -2.74
N SER A 20 8.03 -12.90 -1.51
CA SER A 20 9.02 -11.86 -1.20
C SER A 20 10.33 -12.06 -1.96
N ILE A 21 10.81 -13.30 -2.09
CA ILE A 21 12.02 -13.59 -2.89
C ILE A 21 11.81 -13.21 -4.36
N ILE A 22 10.66 -13.58 -4.95
CA ILE A 22 10.34 -13.24 -6.35
C ILE A 22 10.27 -11.72 -6.54
N ILE A 23 9.59 -11.01 -5.63
CA ILE A 23 9.51 -9.55 -5.65
C ILE A 23 10.90 -8.94 -5.62
N GLU A 24 11.78 -9.42 -4.74
CA GLU A 24 13.14 -8.88 -4.60
C GLU A 24 13.98 -9.09 -5.88
N MET A 25 13.85 -10.25 -6.52
CA MET A 25 14.55 -10.51 -7.78
C MET A 25 14.02 -9.63 -8.92
N MET A 26 12.69 -9.45 -9.01
CA MET A 26 12.07 -8.67 -10.08
C MET A 26 12.26 -7.16 -9.87
N ALA A 27 12.07 -6.69 -8.65
CA ALA A 27 12.15 -5.27 -8.31
C ALA A 27 13.61 -4.83 -8.15
N GLY A 28 14.45 -5.60 -7.45
CA GLY A 28 15.84 -5.25 -7.15
C GLY A 28 16.82 -5.67 -8.25
N ALA A 29 17.00 -6.97 -8.45
CA ALA A 29 18.01 -7.48 -9.38
C ALA A 29 17.73 -7.10 -10.83
N LEU A 30 16.52 -7.38 -11.32
CA LEU A 30 16.17 -7.19 -12.74
C LEU A 30 16.17 -5.71 -13.16
N THR A 31 15.73 -4.79 -12.29
CA THR A 31 15.68 -3.36 -12.63
C THR A 31 17.03 -2.65 -12.43
N GLY A 32 18.03 -3.33 -11.86
CA GLY A 32 19.33 -2.77 -11.52
C GLY A 32 19.38 -2.02 -10.18
N GLY A 33 18.29 -2.02 -9.40
CA GLY A 33 18.23 -1.46 -8.05
C GLY A 33 19.12 -2.18 -7.01
N SER A 34 19.52 -3.42 -7.32
CA SER A 34 20.12 -4.40 -6.40
C SER A 34 19.10 -4.95 -5.40
N CYS A 35 19.37 -6.15 -4.88
CA CYS A 35 18.59 -6.75 -3.81
C CYS A 35 19.09 -6.25 -2.45
N THR A 36 18.27 -6.46 -1.43
CA THR A 36 18.57 -6.21 -0.02
C THR A 36 19.93 -6.79 0.33
N ASN A 37 20.83 -5.91 0.75
CA ASN A 37 22.19 -6.25 1.12
C ASN A 37 22.52 -5.58 2.46
N PRO A 38 22.71 -6.35 3.55
CA PRO A 38 23.09 -5.82 4.85
C PRO A 38 24.37 -4.97 4.83
N ASP A 39 25.31 -5.25 3.92
CA ASP A 39 26.56 -4.48 3.78
C ASP A 39 26.33 -3.08 3.19
N LYS A 40 25.11 -2.78 2.72
CA LYS A 40 24.67 -1.50 2.18
C LYS A 40 23.41 -0.98 2.87
N ALA A 41 23.24 -1.32 4.15
CA ALA A 41 22.02 -0.99 4.91
C ALA A 41 21.80 0.52 5.12
N ASP A 42 22.80 1.35 4.88
CA ASP A 42 22.73 2.82 4.88
C ASP A 42 22.07 3.39 3.62
N ARG A 43 21.96 2.60 2.55
CA ARG A 43 21.34 3.01 1.29
C ARG A 43 19.84 2.72 1.30
N LEU A 44 19.02 3.77 1.34
CA LEU A 44 17.59 3.68 1.07
C LEU A 44 17.33 3.80 -0.44
N ALA A 45 16.97 2.69 -1.09
CA ALA A 45 16.62 2.67 -2.51
C ALA A 45 15.46 1.68 -2.74
N ASN A 46 14.58 2.02 -3.69
CA ASN A 46 13.51 1.15 -4.15
C ASN A 46 13.74 0.83 -5.62
N GLY A 47 13.82 -0.46 -5.95
CA GLY A 47 13.66 -0.94 -7.31
C GLY A 47 12.18 -1.22 -7.59
N MET A 48 11.72 -1.01 -8.82
CA MET A 48 10.33 -1.27 -9.20
C MET A 48 10.28 -1.82 -10.61
N LEU A 49 9.66 -2.99 -10.76
CA LEU A 49 9.22 -3.50 -12.05
C LEU A 49 7.74 -3.17 -12.22
N THR A 50 7.39 -2.57 -13.34
CA THR A 50 5.99 -2.30 -13.72
C THR A 50 5.66 -3.10 -14.97
N ILE A 51 4.59 -3.89 -14.90
CA ILE A 51 4.05 -4.63 -16.03
C ILE A 51 2.74 -3.95 -16.43
N VAL A 52 2.69 -3.41 -17.66
CA VAL A 52 1.50 -2.78 -18.23
C VAL A 52 0.99 -3.68 -19.35
N MET A 53 -0.26 -4.09 -19.25
CA MET A 53 -0.92 -4.94 -20.26
C MET A 53 -2.10 -4.18 -20.84
N ASP A 54 -2.12 -4.05 -22.17
CA ASP A 54 -3.25 -3.47 -22.88
C ASP A 54 -4.34 -4.54 -23.05
N ARG A 55 -5.49 -4.34 -22.39
CA ARG A 55 -6.62 -5.28 -22.48
C ARG A 55 -7.17 -5.42 -23.90
N SER A 56 -7.02 -4.39 -24.75
CA SER A 56 -7.55 -4.41 -26.12
C SER A 56 -6.85 -5.44 -27.01
N ALA A 57 -5.67 -5.91 -26.60
CA ALA A 57 -4.96 -7.01 -27.23
C ALA A 57 -5.59 -8.40 -26.93
N PHE A 58 -6.51 -8.49 -25.96
CA PHE A 58 -7.09 -9.77 -25.50
C PHE A 58 -8.60 -9.87 -25.73
N MET A 59 -9.35 -8.79 -25.47
CA MET A 59 -10.81 -8.76 -25.63
C MET A 59 -11.36 -7.33 -25.73
N SER A 60 -12.63 -7.20 -26.11
CA SER A 60 -13.28 -5.89 -26.19
C SER A 60 -13.49 -5.27 -24.79
N GLU A 61 -13.81 -3.98 -24.78
CA GLU A 61 -14.07 -3.23 -23.55
C GLU A 61 -15.26 -3.76 -22.77
N ASP A 62 -16.40 -3.89 -23.47
CA ASP A 62 -17.66 -4.33 -22.88
C ASP A 62 -17.52 -5.74 -22.31
N GLU A 63 -16.93 -6.67 -23.06
CA GLU A 63 -16.73 -8.05 -22.59
C GLU A 63 -15.83 -8.11 -21.34
N PHE A 64 -14.78 -7.28 -21.28
CA PHE A 64 -13.88 -7.26 -20.12
C PHE A 64 -14.60 -6.72 -18.88
N TYR A 65 -15.29 -5.59 -19.01
CA TYR A 65 -15.97 -4.96 -17.89
C TYR A 65 -17.19 -5.76 -17.40
N ASP A 66 -17.93 -6.40 -18.31
CA ASP A 66 -19.04 -7.28 -17.96
C ASP A 66 -18.53 -8.50 -17.17
N GLU A 67 -17.43 -9.12 -17.61
CA GLU A 67 -16.86 -10.27 -16.92
C GLU A 67 -16.29 -9.89 -15.54
N VAL A 68 -15.59 -8.76 -15.44
CA VAL A 68 -15.08 -8.25 -14.16
C VAL A 68 -16.24 -7.93 -13.21
N SER A 69 -17.26 -7.22 -13.68
CA SER A 69 -18.44 -6.86 -12.86
C SER A 69 -19.15 -8.11 -12.35
N ARG A 70 -19.43 -9.06 -13.25
CA ARG A 70 -20.06 -10.35 -12.91
C ARG A 70 -19.24 -11.10 -11.85
N TYR A 71 -17.91 -11.13 -11.98
CA TYR A 71 -17.05 -11.82 -11.02
C TYR A 71 -17.03 -11.13 -9.66
N VAL A 72 -16.93 -9.80 -9.62
CA VAL A 72 -16.99 -9.01 -8.39
C VAL A 72 -18.33 -9.25 -7.68
N ASP A 73 -19.45 -9.17 -8.40
CA ASP A 73 -20.78 -9.43 -7.85
C ASP A 73 -20.89 -10.83 -7.25
N TYR A 74 -20.36 -11.83 -7.95
CA TYR A 74 -20.30 -13.19 -7.44
C TYR A 74 -19.51 -13.30 -6.14
N VAL A 75 -18.30 -12.73 -6.07
CA VAL A 75 -17.49 -12.73 -4.84
C VAL A 75 -18.23 -12.04 -3.70
N LYS A 76 -18.81 -10.87 -3.95
CA LYS A 76 -19.55 -10.08 -2.96
C LYS A 76 -20.86 -10.72 -2.51
N SER A 77 -21.43 -11.63 -3.31
CA SER A 77 -22.62 -12.42 -2.93
C SER A 77 -22.35 -13.48 -1.85
N SER A 78 -21.08 -13.73 -1.50
CA SER A 78 -20.70 -14.72 -0.49
C SER A 78 -21.20 -14.32 0.90
N ALA A 79 -21.68 -15.32 1.67
CA ALA A 79 -22.09 -15.10 3.05
C ALA A 79 -20.90 -14.63 3.92
N PRO A 80 -21.00 -13.46 4.57
CA PRO A 80 -19.95 -12.97 5.47
C PRO A 80 -19.81 -13.86 6.72
N ILE A 81 -18.58 -13.96 7.24
CA ILE A 81 -18.30 -14.75 8.47
C ILE A 81 -18.98 -14.15 9.70
N ARG A 82 -19.13 -12.83 9.75
CA ARG A 82 -19.77 -12.10 10.85
C ARG A 82 -21.08 -11.51 10.37
N GLU A 83 -22.12 -11.63 11.19
CA GLU A 83 -23.40 -10.97 10.93
C GLU A 83 -23.21 -9.45 10.79
N GLY A 84 -23.81 -8.86 9.75
CA GLY A 84 -23.70 -7.44 9.44
C GLY A 84 -22.38 -7.00 8.79
N ALA A 85 -21.43 -7.90 8.53
CA ALA A 85 -20.24 -7.58 7.75
C ALA A 85 -20.52 -7.58 6.23
N GLU A 86 -19.64 -6.94 5.47
CA GLU A 86 -19.65 -6.94 4.00
C GLU A 86 -18.37 -7.62 3.49
N ILE A 87 -18.47 -8.34 2.36
CA ILE A 87 -17.30 -8.77 1.60
C ILE A 87 -16.78 -7.59 0.79
N ILE A 88 -15.53 -7.21 1.02
CA ILE A 88 -14.86 -6.13 0.29
C ILE A 88 -13.85 -6.69 -0.71
N VAL A 89 -13.79 -6.09 -1.90
CA VAL A 89 -12.76 -6.42 -2.89
C VAL A 89 -11.56 -5.45 -2.77
N PRO A 90 -10.35 -5.86 -3.19
CA PRO A 90 -9.18 -4.99 -3.13
C PRO A 90 -9.43 -3.63 -3.80
N GLY A 91 -9.13 -2.54 -3.10
CA GLY A 91 -9.36 -1.17 -3.58
C GLY A 91 -10.63 -0.51 -3.05
N GLU A 92 -11.65 -1.26 -2.61
CA GLU A 92 -12.88 -0.65 -2.06
C GLU A 92 -12.63 0.06 -0.73
N PHE A 93 -11.81 -0.52 0.14
CA PHE A 93 -11.47 0.08 1.44
C PHE A 93 -10.77 1.44 1.25
N GLU A 94 -9.80 1.49 0.34
CA GLU A 94 -9.06 2.70 -0.02
C GLU A 94 -9.97 3.73 -0.70
N ALA A 95 -10.88 3.30 -1.58
CA ALA A 95 -11.84 4.18 -2.23
C ALA A 95 -12.77 4.86 -1.22
N ARG A 96 -13.36 4.10 -0.28
CA ARG A 96 -14.21 4.63 0.79
C ARG A 96 -13.45 5.63 1.67
N THR A 97 -12.24 5.27 2.08
CA THR A 97 -11.37 6.14 2.89
C THR A 97 -11.02 7.44 2.16
N ARG A 98 -10.78 7.37 0.85
CA ARG A 98 -10.51 8.55 0.01
C ARG A 98 -11.73 9.46 -0.07
N ASP A 99 -12.91 8.90 -0.31
CA ASP A 99 -14.14 9.69 -0.44
C ASP A 99 -14.48 10.40 0.89
N GLU A 100 -14.34 9.70 2.02
CA GLU A 100 -14.50 10.28 3.36
C GLU A 100 -13.50 11.42 3.59
N ARG A 101 -12.21 11.20 3.32
CA ARG A 101 -11.15 12.19 3.56
C ARG A 101 -11.21 13.39 2.61
N ASN A 102 -11.73 13.19 1.40
CA ASN A 102 -12.00 14.30 0.47
C ASN A 102 -13.14 15.18 0.97
N ALA A 103 -14.17 14.60 1.61
CA ALA A 103 -15.30 15.34 2.13
C ALA A 103 -15.01 16.00 3.50
N ASN A 104 -14.30 15.30 4.38
CA ASN A 104 -14.16 15.65 5.80
C ASN A 104 -12.74 16.08 6.20
N GLY A 105 -11.76 15.96 5.30
CA GLY A 105 -10.34 16.20 5.60
C GLY A 105 -9.60 14.96 6.11
N ILE A 106 -8.28 15.10 6.30
CA ILE A 106 -7.41 14.03 6.80
C ILE A 106 -7.12 14.29 8.27
N GLU A 107 -7.53 13.36 9.15
CA GLU A 107 -7.13 13.39 10.55
C GLU A 107 -5.63 13.11 10.68
N LEU A 108 -4.91 14.01 11.36
CA LEU A 108 -3.50 13.85 11.67
C LEU A 108 -3.32 13.81 13.18
N ALA A 109 -2.44 12.94 13.66
CA ALA A 109 -2.02 12.97 15.05
C ALA A 109 -1.34 14.31 15.38
N ALA A 110 -1.55 14.81 16.59
CA ALA A 110 -0.92 16.05 17.09
C ALA A 110 0.61 16.03 16.91
N THR A 111 1.24 14.87 17.14
CA THR A 111 2.69 14.69 16.93
C THR A 111 3.12 14.91 15.49
N THR A 112 2.37 14.38 14.52
CA THR A 112 2.63 14.60 13.08
C THR A 112 2.46 16.07 12.71
N MET A 113 1.42 16.74 13.21
CA MET A 113 1.22 18.18 12.97
C MET A 113 2.40 19.01 13.52
N LEU A 114 2.85 18.71 14.73
CA LEU A 114 4.02 19.37 15.34
C LEU A 114 5.30 19.15 14.53
N GLN A 115 5.54 17.92 14.05
CA GLN A 115 6.70 17.61 13.21
C GLN A 115 6.67 18.37 11.89
N ILE A 116 5.50 18.51 11.26
CA ILE A 116 5.36 19.31 10.04
C ILE A 116 5.63 20.78 10.33
N ASN A 117 5.06 21.34 11.41
CA ASN A 117 5.32 22.71 11.82
C ASN A 117 6.82 22.97 12.08
N GLU A 118 7.53 22.03 12.72
CA GLU A 118 8.97 22.14 12.97
C GLU A 118 9.76 22.23 11.66
N VAL A 119 9.40 21.42 10.65
CA VAL A 119 10.02 21.48 9.32
C VAL A 119 9.71 22.81 8.64
N CYS A 120 8.47 23.29 8.68
CA CYS A 120 8.10 24.60 8.14
C CYS A 120 8.93 25.73 8.76
N GLN A 121 9.04 25.76 10.09
CA GLN A 121 9.83 26.76 10.81
C GLN A 121 11.31 26.72 10.43
N ARG A 122 11.90 25.52 10.31
CA ARG A 122 13.30 25.34 9.91
C ARG A 122 13.62 25.99 8.56
N TYR A 123 12.63 26.00 7.65
CA TYR A 123 12.76 26.59 6.32
C TYR A 123 12.09 27.97 6.18
N ASN A 124 11.69 28.60 7.30
CA ASN A 124 11.00 29.89 7.33
C ASN A 124 9.70 29.93 6.50
N LEU A 125 8.93 28.85 6.54
CA LEU A 125 7.59 28.74 5.94
C LEU A 125 6.51 28.95 7.01
N ASP A 126 5.34 29.42 6.60
CA ASP A 126 4.17 29.55 7.48
C ASP A 126 3.78 28.17 8.05
N VAL A 127 3.45 28.14 9.34
CA VAL A 127 3.02 26.92 10.02
C VAL A 127 1.55 26.65 9.71
N PRO A 128 1.20 25.46 9.17
CA PRO A 128 -0.16 25.18 8.73
C PRO A 128 -1.10 24.69 9.84
N PHE A 129 -0.58 24.26 11.00
CA PHE A 129 -1.40 23.61 12.02
C PHE A 129 -1.32 24.32 13.38
N THR A 130 -2.48 24.49 14.01
CA THR A 130 -2.58 24.82 15.44
C THR A 130 -2.82 23.53 16.20
N VAL A 131 -1.99 23.23 17.20
CA VAL A 131 -2.13 22.03 18.03
C VAL A 131 -2.54 22.49 19.43
N GLU A 132 -3.78 22.19 19.81
CA GLU A 132 -4.23 22.37 21.19
C GLU A 132 -3.60 21.28 22.07
N GLY A 133 -3.16 21.66 23.28
CA GLY A 133 -2.41 20.80 24.20
C GLY A 133 -3.25 19.79 24.97
#